data_AF-A0A968SRB8-F1
#
_entry.id   AF-A0A968SRB8-F1
#
_cell.length_a   1.000
_cell.length_b   1.000
_cell.length_c   1.000
_cell.angle_alpha   90.00
_cell.angle_beta   90.00
_cell.angle_gamma   90.00
#
_symmetry.space_group_name_H-M   'P 1'
#
loop_
_entity.id
_entity.type
_entity.pdbx_description
1 polymer ?
#
loop_
_entity_poly.entity_id
_entity_poly.type
_entity_poly.pdbx_seq_one_letter_code
_entity_poly.pdbx_strand_id
1 'polypeptide(L)'
;MACLGILVIGSWGCLSPAVQASSTRGIVVAALSPEIGDPGGREEVTQRLASIATQMELVRLCNRPGCRYKDIHFQVLDPDQSSGGTIEYRGVIDAVIDRPADTIDKAHYRFEFRQGRWHLMGGEEISDVSSFVFEEDTYEVFSSYSGRSRLDKLANASPKLRVGYRALYQRVMDQGEERWPLED
;
A
#
# COMPACT_ATOMS: atom_id res chain seq x y z
N MET A 1 -31.60 -56.32 -55.53
CA MET A 1 -32.39 -56.50 -54.30
C MET A 1 -31.84 -55.50 -53.30
N ALA A 2 -32.50 -54.35 -53.10
CA ALA A 2 -33.56 -54.12 -52.09
C ALA A 2 -32.99 -54.27 -50.67
N CYS A 3 -33.15 -53.39 -49.67
CA CYS A 3 -34.01 -52.25 -49.35
C CYS A 3 -33.24 -51.43 -48.28
N LEU A 4 -33.35 -50.09 -48.23
CA LEU A 4 -34.30 -49.31 -47.41
C LEU A 4 -34.19 -49.55 -45.89
N GLY A 5 -34.00 -48.47 -45.11
CA GLY A 5 -34.17 -48.52 -43.66
C GLY A 5 -33.73 -47.25 -42.92
N ILE A 6 -34.59 -46.23 -42.93
CA ILE A 6 -34.58 -45.12 -41.96
C ILE A 6 -35.13 -45.66 -40.63
N LEU A 7 -34.54 -45.29 -39.48
CA LEU A 7 -35.33 -45.01 -38.28
C LEU A 7 -34.62 -44.05 -37.31
N VAL A 8 -35.33 -42.97 -37.02
CA VAL A 8 -35.13 -41.97 -35.95
C VAL A 8 -35.54 -42.58 -34.60
N ILE A 9 -34.87 -42.23 -33.50
CA ILE A 9 -35.39 -41.85 -32.15
C ILE A 9 -34.16 -41.24 -31.41
N GLY A 10 -34.16 -39.97 -30.99
CA GLY A 10 -34.51 -39.55 -29.62
C GLY A 10 -33.47 -40.05 -28.58
N SER A 11 -33.00 -39.32 -27.57
CA SER A 11 -33.38 -38.06 -26.96
C SER A 11 -32.33 -37.81 -25.85
N TRP A 12 -31.95 -36.55 -25.65
CA TRP A 12 -31.67 -35.94 -24.33
C TRP A 12 -30.49 -36.47 -23.51
N GLY A 13 -29.51 -35.59 -23.22
CA GLY A 13 -28.56 -35.87 -22.15
C GLY A 13 -27.31 -35.00 -22.18
N CYS A 14 -27.43 -33.81 -21.61
CA CYS A 14 -26.38 -33.03 -20.95
C CYS A 14 -24.99 -32.93 -21.61
N LEU A 15 -24.80 -31.82 -22.33
CA LEU A 15 -23.51 -31.16 -22.48
C LEU A 15 -22.92 -30.83 -21.11
N SER A 16 -21.65 -31.17 -20.90
CA SER A 16 -20.79 -30.51 -19.92
C SER A 16 -19.43 -30.30 -20.55
N PRO A 17 -19.07 -29.05 -20.90
CA PRO A 17 -17.69 -28.63 -20.90
C PRO A 17 -17.37 -27.96 -19.57
N ALA A 18 -16.29 -28.45 -18.97
CA ALA A 18 -15.60 -27.84 -17.85
C ALA A 18 -14.90 -26.52 -18.27
N VAL A 19 -14.51 -25.74 -17.25
CA VAL A 19 -13.50 -24.65 -17.28
C VAL A 19 -14.02 -23.37 -17.98
N GLN A 20 -14.09 -22.17 -17.40
CA GLN A 20 -13.18 -21.47 -16.49
C GLN A 20 -13.98 -20.57 -15.54
N ALA A 21 -13.77 -20.72 -14.23
CA ALA A 21 -14.10 -19.66 -13.27
C ALA A 21 -12.93 -18.67 -13.27
N SER A 22 -13.04 -17.64 -14.12
CA SER A 22 -12.26 -16.42 -13.99
C SER A 22 -12.73 -15.72 -12.72
N SER A 23 -12.00 -15.91 -11.62
CA SER A 23 -12.26 -15.18 -10.38
C SER A 23 -11.55 -13.83 -10.47
N THR A 24 -12.37 -12.85 -10.83
CA THR A 24 -12.14 -11.43 -10.86
C THR A 24 -11.49 -10.95 -9.56
N ARG A 25 -10.19 -10.60 -9.62
CA ARG A 25 -9.64 -9.58 -8.73
C ARG A 25 -10.39 -8.29 -9.03
N GLY A 26 -11.23 -7.86 -8.10
CA GLY A 26 -11.92 -6.57 -8.17
C GLY A 26 -10.90 -5.45 -8.10
N ILE A 27 -10.46 -4.94 -9.24
CA ILE A 27 -9.93 -3.58 -9.36
C ILE A 27 -11.16 -2.70 -9.58
N VAL A 28 -11.52 -1.91 -8.58
CA VAL A 28 -12.50 -0.84 -8.75
C VAL A 28 -11.77 0.29 -9.47
N VAL A 29 -11.79 0.30 -10.80
CA VAL A 29 -11.39 1.48 -11.58
C VAL A 29 -12.55 2.47 -11.51
N ALA A 30 -12.30 3.61 -10.86
CA ALA A 30 -13.24 4.70 -10.73
C ALA A 30 -13.71 5.21 -12.10
N ALA A 31 -15.02 5.38 -12.25
CA ALA A 31 -15.57 6.21 -13.32
C ALA A 31 -15.51 7.66 -12.89
N LEU A 32 -14.80 8.54 -13.61
CA LEU A 32 -15.03 9.98 -13.60
C LEU A 32 -14.62 10.59 -14.96
N SER A 33 -15.53 11.43 -15.46
CA SER A 33 -15.56 12.15 -16.74
C SER A 33 -14.32 13.02 -17.03
N PRO A 34 -14.05 13.38 -18.30
CA PRO A 34 -12.93 14.23 -18.66
C PRO A 34 -13.32 15.71 -18.48
N GLU A 35 -12.68 16.38 -17.54
CA GLU A 35 -12.58 17.86 -17.52
C GLU A 35 -11.11 18.25 -17.68
N ILE A 36 -10.88 19.18 -18.60
CA ILE A 36 -9.59 19.63 -19.12
C ILE A 36 -8.91 20.54 -18.09
N GLY A 37 -7.70 20.20 -17.64
CA GLY A 37 -6.84 21.14 -16.88
C GLY A 37 -5.72 20.54 -16.01
N ASP A 38 -4.74 19.88 -16.63
CA ASP A 38 -3.30 19.74 -16.27
C ASP A 38 -2.77 18.35 -16.69
N PRO A 39 -2.34 18.17 -17.95
CA PRO A 39 -1.90 16.87 -18.44
C PRO A 39 -0.42 16.64 -18.07
N GLY A 40 -0.16 16.33 -16.79
CA GLY A 40 1.15 15.85 -16.38
C GLY A 40 1.38 15.83 -14.86
N GLY A 41 1.00 16.88 -14.13
CA GLY A 41 1.40 17.05 -12.73
C GLY A 41 0.72 16.06 -11.78
N ARG A 42 -0.61 16.15 -11.64
CA ARG A 42 -1.33 15.33 -10.64
C ARG A 42 -1.30 13.83 -10.94
N GLU A 43 -1.40 13.45 -12.21
CA GLU A 43 -1.38 12.04 -12.62
C GLU A 43 -0.03 11.40 -12.31
N GLU A 44 1.07 12.07 -12.64
CA GLU A 44 2.42 11.61 -12.28
C GLU A 44 2.58 11.48 -10.76
N VAL A 45 2.21 12.52 -10.01
CA VAL A 45 2.27 12.54 -8.54
C VAL A 45 1.51 11.37 -7.93
N THR A 46 0.31 11.09 -8.47
CA THR A 46 -0.53 9.96 -8.03
C THR A 46 0.11 8.63 -8.38
N GLN A 47 0.62 8.47 -9.59
CA GLN A 47 1.29 7.24 -10.02
C GLN A 47 2.54 6.94 -9.17
N ARG A 48 3.30 7.97 -8.80
CA ARG A 48 4.49 7.84 -7.96
C ARG A 48 4.15 7.42 -6.54
N LEU A 49 3.10 7.99 -5.94
CA LEU A 49 2.61 7.53 -4.63
C LEU A 49 2.08 6.09 -4.68
N ALA A 50 1.39 5.74 -5.77
CA ALA A 50 0.95 4.36 -6.01
C ALA A 50 2.11 3.37 -6.15
N SER A 51 3.24 3.81 -6.74
CA SER A 51 4.46 3.02 -6.83
C SER A 51 5.07 2.76 -5.46
N ILE A 52 5.15 3.79 -4.59
CA ILE A 52 5.56 3.65 -3.19
C ILE A 52 4.67 2.64 -2.46
N ALA A 53 3.34 2.77 -2.59
CA ALA A 53 2.38 1.82 -2.02
C ALA A 53 2.61 0.38 -2.52
N THR A 54 2.87 0.21 -3.82
CA THR A 54 3.20 -1.10 -4.40
C THR A 54 4.49 -1.69 -3.80
N GLN A 55 5.52 -0.88 -3.64
CA GLN A 55 6.78 -1.31 -3.02
C GLN A 55 6.59 -1.68 -1.54
N MET A 56 5.69 -1.01 -0.83
CA MET A 56 5.33 -1.37 0.55
C MET A 56 4.81 -2.81 0.63
N GLU A 57 3.96 -3.29 -0.30
CA GLU A 57 3.47 -4.68 -0.29
C GLU A 57 4.62 -5.73 -0.33
N LEU A 58 5.74 -5.37 -0.97
CA LEU A 58 6.91 -6.22 -1.10
C LEU A 58 7.79 -6.24 0.16
N VAL A 59 7.57 -5.30 1.09
CA VAL A 59 8.34 -5.22 2.34
C VAL A 59 7.97 -6.36 3.28
N ARG A 60 8.97 -7.18 3.60
CA ARG A 60 8.89 -8.17 4.67
C ARG A 60 9.26 -7.56 6.01
N LEU A 61 8.29 -7.53 6.92
CA LEU A 61 8.41 -6.93 8.26
C LEU A 61 8.99 -7.91 9.29
N CYS A 62 8.76 -9.21 9.11
CA CYS A 62 9.35 -10.25 9.96
C CYS A 62 9.55 -11.58 9.23
N ASN A 63 10.17 -12.55 9.90
CA ASN A 63 10.58 -13.81 9.28
C ASN A 63 9.42 -14.77 8.92
N ARG A 64 8.15 -14.39 9.09
CA ARG A 64 7.00 -15.22 8.66
C ARG A 64 6.53 -14.83 7.25
N PRO A 65 6.05 -15.79 6.44
CA PRO A 65 5.70 -15.56 5.03
C PRO A 65 4.52 -14.61 4.81
N GLY A 66 3.69 -14.33 5.83
CA GLY A 66 2.60 -13.34 5.77
C GLY A 66 2.94 -11.97 6.35
N CYS A 67 4.16 -11.77 6.86
CA CYS A 67 4.50 -10.60 7.67
C CYS A 67 4.78 -9.35 6.84
N ARG A 68 3.73 -8.68 6.38
CA ARG A 68 3.75 -7.65 5.33
C ARG A 68 2.63 -6.62 5.54
N TYR A 69 2.69 -5.55 4.77
CA TYR A 69 1.55 -4.65 4.61
C TYR A 69 0.44 -5.33 3.79
N LYS A 70 -0.80 -5.01 4.12
CA LYS A 70 -2.03 -5.43 3.44
C LYS A 70 -3.04 -4.29 3.44
N ASP A 71 -4.07 -4.42 2.62
CA ASP A 71 -5.19 -3.46 2.54
C ASP A 71 -4.68 -2.02 2.44
N ILE A 72 -3.70 -1.80 1.56
CA ILE A 72 -3.04 -0.51 1.40
C ILE A 72 -3.96 0.43 0.63
N HIS A 73 -4.25 1.57 1.22
CA HIS A 73 -5.01 2.66 0.62
C HIS A 73 -4.15 3.91 0.60
N PHE A 74 -4.13 4.63 -0.52
CA PHE A 74 -3.40 5.89 -0.62
C PHE A 74 -4.30 7.00 -1.16
N GLN A 75 -4.00 8.23 -0.79
CA GLN A 75 -4.70 9.42 -1.26
C GLN A 75 -3.72 10.56 -1.49
N VAL A 76 -3.86 11.23 -2.64
CA VAL A 76 -3.20 12.50 -2.93
C VAL A 76 -4.16 13.64 -2.60
N LEU A 77 -3.70 14.53 -1.72
CA LEU A 77 -4.41 15.70 -1.25
C LEU A 77 -3.80 16.95 -1.88
N ASP A 78 -4.66 17.91 -2.22
CA ASP A 78 -4.23 19.21 -2.70
C ASP A 78 -3.40 19.95 -1.64
N PRO A 79 -2.47 20.81 -2.07
CA PRO A 79 -1.66 21.58 -1.15
C PRO A 79 -2.56 22.50 -0.33
N ASP A 80 -2.23 22.64 0.94
CA ASP A 80 -2.87 23.65 1.77
C ASP A 80 -2.40 25.02 1.27
N GLN A 81 -3.33 25.92 0.92
CA GLN A 81 -2.96 27.26 0.42
C GLN A 81 -2.19 28.08 1.46
N SER A 82 -2.14 27.63 2.72
CA SER A 82 -1.31 28.21 3.79
C SER A 82 0.17 27.80 3.73
N SER A 83 0.54 26.79 2.94
CA SER A 83 1.87 26.16 2.93
C SER A 83 2.88 26.84 2.00
N GLY A 84 3.07 28.16 2.12
CA GLY A 84 4.28 28.87 1.67
C GLY A 84 4.82 28.61 0.25
N GLY A 85 3.98 28.13 -0.69
CA GLY A 85 4.33 27.86 -2.09
C GLY A 85 5.34 26.73 -2.36
N THR A 86 5.80 25.98 -1.35
CA THR A 86 6.86 24.95 -1.53
C THR A 86 6.31 23.52 -1.55
N ILE A 87 5.18 23.29 -0.91
CA ILE A 87 4.49 21.99 -0.93
C ILE A 87 3.53 21.99 -2.11
N GLU A 88 3.74 21.06 -3.03
CA GLU A 88 2.93 20.92 -4.24
C GLU A 88 1.74 19.99 -4.00
N TYR A 89 1.95 18.88 -3.28
CA TYR A 89 0.88 17.96 -2.87
C TYR A 89 1.17 17.34 -1.51
N ARG A 90 0.13 16.83 -0.86
CA ARG A 90 0.26 15.94 0.31
C ARG A 90 -0.19 14.54 -0.06
N GLY A 91 0.40 13.55 0.58
CA GLY A 91 0.07 12.14 0.39
C GLY A 91 -0.21 11.48 1.73
N VAL A 92 -1.18 10.58 1.75
CA VAL A 92 -1.37 9.67 2.88
C VAL A 92 -1.40 8.23 2.39
N ILE A 93 -0.83 7.32 3.18
CA ILE A 93 -0.96 5.88 2.97
C ILE A 93 -1.41 5.24 4.27
N ASP A 94 -2.58 4.60 4.24
CA ASP A 94 -3.09 3.75 5.30
C ASP A 94 -2.88 2.28 4.94
N ALA A 95 -2.50 1.47 5.90
CA ALA A 95 -2.29 0.04 5.69
C ALA A 95 -2.61 -0.79 6.94
N VAL A 96 -2.96 -2.04 6.72
CA VAL A 96 -2.94 -3.09 7.75
C VAL A 96 -1.56 -3.74 7.77
N ILE A 97 -1.03 -4.01 8.97
CA ILE A 97 0.18 -4.82 9.13
C ILE A 97 -0.24 -6.23 9.53
N ASP A 98 -0.09 -7.18 8.60
CA ASP A 98 -0.36 -8.58 8.89
C ASP A 98 0.81 -9.17 9.68
N ARG A 99 0.66 -9.29 10.99
CA ARG A 99 1.62 -9.95 11.88
C ARG A 99 0.89 -10.83 12.90
N PRO A 100 1.56 -11.82 13.50
CA PRO A 100 0.94 -12.64 14.53
C PRO A 100 0.68 -11.78 15.79
N ALA A 101 -0.54 -11.30 15.91
CA ALA A 101 -1.04 -10.49 17.02
C ALA A 101 -2.51 -10.85 17.27
N ASP A 102 -2.99 -10.56 18.47
CA ASP A 102 -4.40 -10.80 18.84
C ASP A 102 -5.33 -9.74 18.21
N THR A 103 -4.76 -8.61 17.78
CA THR A 103 -5.46 -7.52 17.10
C THR A 103 -4.83 -7.19 15.76
N ILE A 104 -5.63 -6.59 14.87
CA ILE A 104 -5.14 -6.04 13.60
C ILE A 104 -4.33 -4.79 13.87
N ASP A 105 -3.05 -4.84 13.53
CA ASP A 105 -2.16 -3.70 13.51
C ASP A 105 -2.46 -2.77 12.34
N LYS A 106 -2.31 -1.47 12.55
CA LYS A 106 -2.57 -0.43 11.54
C LYS A 106 -1.37 0.50 11.41
N ALA A 107 -1.18 1.00 10.20
CA ALA A 107 -0.21 2.01 9.87
C ALA A 107 -0.86 3.18 9.13
N HIS A 108 -0.42 4.40 9.45
CA HIS A 108 -0.77 5.62 8.74
C HIS A 108 0.51 6.40 8.44
N TYR A 109 0.78 6.72 7.18
CA TYR A 109 1.99 7.44 6.77
C TYR A 109 1.62 8.72 6.03
N ARG A 110 2.38 9.78 6.30
CA ARG A 110 2.18 11.11 5.72
C ARG A 110 3.35 11.47 4.83
N PHE A 111 3.05 12.03 3.67
CA PHE A 111 4.02 12.40 2.65
C PHE A 111 3.78 13.83 2.15
N GLU A 112 4.84 14.46 1.67
CA GLU A 112 4.81 15.73 0.94
C GLU A 112 5.47 15.56 -0.41
N PHE A 113 4.81 16.04 -1.46
CA PHE A 113 5.43 16.18 -2.78
C PHE A 113 5.99 17.60 -2.89
N ARG A 114 7.30 17.71 -3.07
CA ARG A 114 8.00 18.98 -3.23
C ARG A 114 9.20 18.76 -4.14
N GLN A 115 9.49 19.73 -5.01
CA GLN A 115 10.65 19.66 -5.92
C GLN A 115 10.64 18.38 -6.79
N GLY A 116 9.45 17.93 -7.17
CA GLY A 116 9.27 16.76 -8.01
C GLY A 116 9.55 15.42 -7.34
N ARG A 117 9.51 15.30 -6.00
CA ARG A 117 9.66 14.01 -5.28
C ARG A 117 8.78 13.91 -4.05
N TRP A 118 8.39 12.68 -3.71
CA TRP A 118 7.76 12.38 -2.42
C TRP A 118 8.78 12.35 -1.29
N HIS A 119 8.44 13.01 -0.19
CA HIS A 119 9.16 12.94 1.08
C HIS A 119 8.24 12.34 2.15
N LEU A 120 8.72 11.33 2.86
CA LEU A 120 8.03 10.72 4.00
C LEU A 120 8.23 11.62 5.21
N MET A 121 7.15 12.27 5.65
CA MET A 121 7.20 13.23 6.74
C MET A 121 7.09 12.56 8.11
N GLY A 122 6.31 11.49 8.21
CA GLY A 122 6.02 10.86 9.48
C GLY A 122 4.91 9.83 9.35
N GLY A 123 4.46 9.33 10.48
CA GLY A 123 3.36 8.37 10.52
C GLY A 123 3.19 7.72 11.88
N GLU A 124 2.25 6.80 11.95
CA GLU A 124 1.89 6.08 13.15
C GLU A 124 1.77 4.59 12.86
N GLU A 125 2.19 3.76 13.80
CA GLU A 125 1.91 2.32 13.81
C GLU A 125 1.29 1.93 15.15
N ILE A 126 0.08 1.37 15.10
CA ILE A 126 -0.70 1.08 16.30
C ILE A 126 -0.97 -0.41 16.37
N SER A 127 -0.70 -0.97 17.55
CA SER A 127 -1.05 -2.33 17.94
C SER A 127 -1.67 -2.37 19.34
N ASP A 128 -2.12 -3.55 19.76
CA ASP A 128 -2.57 -3.85 21.13
C ASP A 128 -1.52 -3.51 22.21
N VAL A 129 -0.26 -3.86 21.97
CA VAL A 129 0.82 -3.75 22.96
C VAL A 129 1.66 -2.47 22.88
N SER A 130 1.57 -1.75 21.77
CA SER A 130 2.40 -0.57 21.53
C SER A 130 1.81 0.38 20.49
N SER A 131 2.04 1.67 20.66
CA SER A 131 1.87 2.67 19.61
C SER A 131 3.21 3.34 19.30
N PHE A 132 3.49 3.51 18.02
CA PHE A 132 4.63 4.23 17.52
C PHE A 132 4.16 5.48 16.80
N VAL A 133 4.81 6.60 17.07
CA VAL A 133 4.68 7.85 16.32
C VAL A 133 6.04 8.15 15.72
N PHE A 134 6.07 8.46 14.44
CA PHE A 134 7.27 8.73 13.67
C PHE A 134 7.21 10.15 13.12
N GLU A 135 8.32 10.86 13.23
CA GLU A 135 8.54 12.15 12.56
C GLU A 135 9.93 12.10 11.95
N GLU A 136 9.99 12.07 10.62
CA GLU A 136 11.20 11.93 9.80
C GLU A 136 12.15 10.81 10.29
N ASP A 137 13.30 11.17 10.88
CA ASP A 137 14.32 10.23 11.35
C ASP A 137 14.15 9.81 12.82
N THR A 138 13.06 10.24 13.47
CA THR A 138 12.78 10.01 14.89
C THR A 138 11.53 9.16 15.10
N TYR A 139 11.45 8.52 16.26
CA TYR A 139 10.24 7.84 16.70
C TYR A 139 10.06 7.92 18.21
N GLU A 140 8.81 8.03 18.62
CA GLU A 140 8.38 7.79 19.99
C GLU A 140 7.59 6.47 20.04
N VAL A 141 7.94 5.61 20.99
CA VAL A 141 7.19 4.38 21.27
C VAL A 141 6.55 4.46 22.65
N PHE A 142 5.25 4.21 22.71
CA PHE A 142 4.53 3.96 23.94
C PHE A 142 4.22 2.47 24.08
N SER A 143 4.48 1.90 25.26
CA SER A 143 4.19 0.48 25.55
C SER A 143 3.12 0.35 26.61
N SER A 144 2.06 -0.39 26.29
CA SER A 144 0.95 -0.69 27.20
C SER A 144 1.41 -1.45 28.46
N TYR A 145 2.51 -2.20 28.39
CA TYR A 145 3.03 -2.97 29.53
C TYR A 145 3.78 -2.13 30.56
N SER A 146 4.52 -1.13 30.11
CA SER A 146 5.37 -0.32 31.00
C SER A 146 4.77 1.03 31.37
N GLY A 147 3.78 1.50 30.62
CA GLY A 147 3.20 2.83 30.75
C GLY A 147 4.19 3.97 30.48
N ARG A 148 5.36 3.66 29.88
CA ARG A 148 6.42 4.62 29.57
C ARG A 148 6.50 4.84 28.07
N SER A 149 6.85 6.06 27.69
CA SER A 149 7.27 6.37 26.32
C SER A 149 8.79 6.47 26.22
N ARG A 150 9.31 6.24 25.01
CA ARG A 150 10.73 6.41 24.68
C ARG A 150 10.85 7.04 23.31
N LEU A 151 11.54 8.18 23.26
CA LEU A 151 11.95 8.87 22.04
C LEU A 151 13.36 8.45 21.65
N ASP A 152 13.58 8.17 20.37
CA ASP A 152 14.90 7.80 19.83
C ASP A 152 15.00 8.10 18.31
N LYS A 153 16.20 7.99 17.76
CA LYS A 153 16.44 8.07 16.30
C LYS A 153 16.33 6.71 15.64
N LEU A 154 15.82 6.65 14.41
CA LEU A 154 15.78 5.45 13.58
C LEU A 154 17.19 4.89 13.33
N ALA A 155 18.19 5.75 13.20
CA ALA A 155 19.59 5.36 13.07
C ALA A 155 20.12 4.58 14.28
N ASN A 156 19.59 4.87 15.48
CA ASN A 156 19.95 4.20 16.73
C ASN A 156 19.04 3.01 17.05
N ALA A 157 17.99 2.80 16.26
CA ALA A 157 17.01 1.77 16.53
C ALA A 157 17.65 0.39 16.50
N SER A 158 17.38 -0.41 17.54
CA SER A 158 17.80 -1.80 17.58
C SER A 158 17.44 -2.52 16.28
N PRO A 159 18.30 -3.38 15.72
CA PRO A 159 17.94 -4.20 14.56
C PRO A 159 16.72 -5.09 14.82
N LYS A 160 16.36 -5.31 16.10
CA LYS A 160 15.16 -6.01 16.54
C LYS A 160 13.88 -5.16 16.53
N LEU A 161 13.96 -3.85 16.33
CA LEU A 161 12.79 -3.02 16.11
C LEU A 161 12.16 -3.43 14.77
N ARG A 162 10.98 -4.06 14.82
CA ARG A 162 10.25 -4.60 13.66
C ARG A 162 9.05 -3.71 13.34
N VAL A 163 9.33 -2.43 13.13
CA VAL A 163 8.33 -1.45 12.68
C VAL A 163 8.40 -1.29 11.17
N GLY A 164 7.25 -1.07 10.56
CA GLY A 164 7.14 -0.86 9.13
C GLY A 164 7.80 0.42 8.66
N TYR A 165 7.66 1.51 9.41
CA TYR A 165 8.16 2.83 9.07
C TYR A 165 9.65 2.80 8.77
N ARG A 166 10.45 2.08 9.57
CA ARG A 166 11.89 1.94 9.30
C ARG A 166 12.17 1.27 7.95
N ALA A 167 11.40 0.25 7.60
CA ALA A 167 11.57 -0.44 6.34
C ALA A 167 11.13 0.44 5.15
N LEU A 168 10.03 1.18 5.30
CA LEU A 168 9.60 2.20 4.34
C LEU A 168 10.69 3.28 4.16
N TYR A 169 11.12 3.91 5.25
CA TYR A 169 12.11 5.00 5.28
C TYR A 169 13.47 4.62 4.67
N GLN A 170 13.91 3.37 4.81
CA GLN A 170 15.26 2.94 4.40
C GLN A 170 15.31 2.09 3.13
N ARG A 171 14.24 1.36 2.80
CA ARG A 171 14.25 0.37 1.69
C ARG A 171 13.44 0.82 0.49
N VAL A 172 12.24 1.35 0.76
CA VAL A 172 11.34 1.85 -0.28
C VAL A 172 11.74 3.29 -0.63
N MET A 173 12.03 4.07 0.40
CA MET A 173 12.58 5.42 0.31
C MET A 173 14.11 5.38 0.50
N ASP A 174 14.78 6.47 0.12
CA ASP A 174 16.16 6.78 0.46
C ASP A 174 16.19 7.81 1.59
N GLN A 175 16.22 7.34 2.82
CA GLN A 175 16.17 8.17 4.03
C GLN A 175 14.95 9.13 4.06
N GLY A 176 13.81 8.60 3.62
CA GLY A 176 12.55 9.35 3.54
C GLY A 176 12.35 10.11 2.22
N GLU A 177 13.33 10.18 1.33
CA GLU A 177 13.14 10.73 -0.02
C GLU A 177 12.80 9.63 -1.04
N GLU A 178 11.94 9.91 -2.00
CA GLU A 178 11.57 8.96 -3.04
C GLU A 178 12.79 8.54 -3.88
N ARG A 179 12.96 7.21 -4.03
CA ARG A 179 13.96 6.63 -4.92
C ARG A 179 13.42 6.61 -6.36
N TRP A 180 13.94 7.48 -7.24
CA TRP A 180 13.59 7.52 -8.67
C TRP A 180 14.81 7.78 -9.58
N PRO A 181 14.94 7.12 -10.75
CA PRO A 181 14.13 6.01 -11.26
C PRO A 181 14.61 4.67 -10.69
N LEU A 182 13.68 3.72 -10.58
CA LEU A 182 14.00 2.32 -10.34
C LEU A 182 14.64 1.77 -11.62
N GLU A 183 15.97 1.73 -11.69
CA GLU A 183 16.64 0.86 -12.67
C GLU A 183 16.32 -0.61 -12.29
N ASP A 184 15.87 -1.38 -13.28
CA ASP A 184 15.55 -2.81 -13.18
C ASP A 184 16.73 -3.67 -12.68
#